data_AF-A0A966CCE0-F1
#
_entry.id   AF-A0A966CCE0-F1
#
_cell.length_a   1.000
_cell.length_b   1.000
_cell.length_c   1.000
_cell.angle_alpha   90.00
_cell.angle_beta   90.00
_cell.angle_gamma   90.00
#
_symmetry.space_group_name_H-M   'P 1'
#
loop_
_entity.id
_entity.type
_entity.pdbx_description
1 polymer ?
#
loop_
_entity_poly.entity_id
_entity_poly.type
_entity_poly.pdbx_seq_one_letter_code
_entity_poly.pdbx_strand_id
1 'polypeptide(L)'
;MGGDDDGFNVGKFQVSDKNTTVSAGGGLRRYDAHMAKMFEITHHECQDSNFKYRGISWYYEADNGNIDMGKFNITCCKLARDIAQAYGLGKAQATNIIYYRADNVVNIPTLNITGDKVNKWLNFVQGFKPRKSTY
;
A
#
# COMPACT_ATOMS: atom_id res chain seq x y z
N MET A 1 18.41 8.26 -13.72
CA MET A 1 18.31 8.25 -12.24
C MET A 1 17.41 7.09 -11.85
N GLY A 2 17.96 5.88 -11.81
CA GLY A 2 17.29 4.69 -11.31
C GLY A 2 18.02 4.30 -10.03
N GLY A 3 17.37 4.48 -8.88
CA GLY A 3 17.86 3.89 -7.64
C GLY A 3 17.46 2.43 -7.66
N ASP A 4 18.42 1.55 -7.89
CA ASP A 4 18.23 0.10 -7.86
C ASP A 4 17.89 -0.33 -6.42
N ASP A 5 16.61 -0.30 -6.06
CA ASP A 5 16.10 -0.96 -4.86
C ASP A 5 16.03 -2.48 -5.10
N ASP A 6 17.17 -3.18 -5.20
CA ASP A 6 17.26 -4.66 -5.08
C ASP A 6 16.17 -5.48 -5.84
N GLY A 7 15.73 -5.01 -7.01
CA GLY A 7 14.67 -5.63 -7.82
C GLY A 7 13.22 -5.27 -7.45
N PHE A 8 12.97 -4.20 -6.68
CA PHE A 8 11.65 -3.62 -6.41
C PHE A 8 11.38 -2.43 -7.33
N ASN A 9 10.11 -2.24 -7.71
CA ASN A 9 9.67 -0.99 -8.33
C ASN A 9 9.54 0.09 -7.25
N VAL A 10 9.80 1.34 -7.58
CA VAL A 10 9.61 2.45 -6.64
C VAL A 10 8.22 3.06 -6.84
N GLY A 11 7.44 3.12 -5.77
CA GLY A 11 6.13 3.75 -5.71
C GLY A 11 6.11 4.90 -4.71
N LYS A 12 5.37 5.96 -5.01
CA LYS A 12 5.09 7.04 -4.07
C LYS A 12 3.62 7.02 -3.68
N PHE A 13 3.34 6.93 -2.38
CA PHE A 13 1.99 7.02 -1.84
C PHE A 13 1.85 8.32 -1.08
N GLN A 14 1.17 9.30 -1.68
CA GLN A 14 1.00 10.63 -1.09
C GLN A 14 -0.46 10.83 -0.72
N VAL A 15 -0.71 11.27 0.52
CA VAL A 15 -2.05 11.61 1.00
C VAL A 15 -2.10 13.06 1.47
N SER A 16 -3.26 13.69 1.31
CA SER A 16 -3.51 15.05 1.82
C SER A 16 -3.76 15.08 3.34
N ASP A 17 -3.95 13.91 3.96
CA ASP A 17 -4.20 13.80 5.39
C ASP A 17 -2.99 14.18 6.22
N LYS A 18 -3.15 15.24 7.02
CA LYS A 18 -2.16 15.64 8.01
C LYS A 18 -2.18 14.78 9.27
N ASN A 19 -3.36 14.41 9.75
CA ASN A 19 -3.51 13.53 10.92
C ASN A 19 -4.02 12.15 10.49
N THR A 20 -3.10 11.21 10.36
CA THR A 20 -3.39 9.83 9.93
C THR A 20 -3.91 8.94 11.07
N THR A 21 -3.95 9.46 12.31
CA THR A 21 -4.48 8.74 13.48
C THR A 21 -5.99 8.83 13.63
N VAL A 22 -6.64 9.72 12.88
CA VAL A 22 -8.10 9.88 12.91
C VAL A 22 -8.80 8.65 12.32
N SER A 23 -10.04 8.43 12.77
CA SER A 23 -10.87 7.31 12.30
C SER A 23 -11.13 7.39 10.79
N ALA A 24 -10.99 6.26 10.12
CA ALA A 24 -11.45 6.00 8.75
C ALA A 24 -12.81 5.25 8.72
N GLY A 25 -13.40 4.99 9.88
CA GLY A 25 -14.58 4.14 10.02
C GLY A 25 -14.24 2.66 10.23
N GLY A 26 -15.20 1.86 10.69
CA GLY A 26 -15.04 0.41 10.87
C GLY A 26 -13.98 -0.01 11.89
N GLY A 27 -13.60 0.88 12.81
CA GLY A 27 -12.53 0.63 13.79
C GLY A 27 -11.10 0.84 13.25
N LEU A 28 -10.95 1.31 12.02
CA LEU A 28 -9.66 1.59 11.39
C LEU A 28 -9.30 3.07 11.51
N ARG A 29 -8.02 3.37 11.63
CA ARG A 29 -7.48 4.73 11.44
C ARG A 29 -7.15 4.95 9.97
N ARG A 30 -7.03 6.20 9.55
CA ARG A 30 -6.60 6.52 8.17
C ARG A 30 -5.28 5.88 7.81
N TYR A 31 -4.33 5.85 8.74
CA TYR A 31 -3.07 5.10 8.57
C TYR A 31 -3.32 3.63 8.19
N ASP A 32 -4.20 2.94 8.91
CA ASP A 32 -4.47 1.51 8.67
C ASP A 32 -5.11 1.28 7.30
N ALA A 33 -5.95 2.22 6.83
CA ALA A 33 -6.54 2.20 5.50
C ALA A 33 -5.54 2.55 4.38
N HIS A 34 -4.63 3.49 4.63
CA HIS A 34 -3.55 3.84 3.69
C HIS A 34 -2.60 2.66 3.47
N MET A 35 -2.25 1.96 4.55
CA MET A 35 -1.50 0.71 4.46
C MET A 35 -2.26 -0.30 3.59
N ALA A 36 -3.56 -0.50 3.81
CA ALA A 36 -4.35 -1.43 3.00
C ALA A 36 -4.28 -1.07 1.52
N LYS A 37 -4.42 0.21 1.18
CA LYS A 37 -4.35 0.70 -0.21
C LYS A 37 -3.02 0.40 -0.89
N MET A 38 -1.89 0.54 -0.19
CA MET A 38 -0.58 0.18 -0.76
C MET A 38 -0.47 -1.32 -1.07
N PHE A 39 -1.06 -2.18 -0.24
CA PHE A 39 -1.11 -3.63 -0.50
C PHE A 39 -2.04 -3.97 -1.67
N GLU A 40 -3.19 -3.30 -1.77
CA GLU A 40 -4.15 -3.44 -2.86
C GLU A 40 -3.51 -3.10 -4.21
N ILE A 41 -2.86 -1.92 -4.30
CA ILE A 41 -2.16 -1.49 -5.52
C ILE A 41 -1.04 -2.47 -5.85
N THR A 42 -0.22 -2.84 -4.86
CA THR A 42 0.86 -3.81 -5.10
C THR A 42 0.31 -5.12 -5.63
N HIS A 43 -0.71 -5.70 -5.00
CA HIS A 43 -1.30 -6.95 -5.47
C HIS A 43 -1.82 -6.84 -6.91
N HIS A 44 -2.50 -5.74 -7.25
CA HIS A 44 -3.01 -5.48 -8.59
C HIS A 44 -1.88 -5.41 -9.63
N GLU A 45 -0.85 -4.61 -9.39
CA GLU A 45 0.32 -4.50 -10.27
C GLU A 45 1.00 -5.87 -10.47
N CYS A 46 1.10 -6.67 -9.41
CA CYS A 46 1.67 -8.02 -9.49
C CYS A 46 0.82 -9.03 -10.28
N GLN A 47 -0.45 -8.72 -10.61
CA GLN A 47 -1.25 -9.55 -11.51
C GLN A 47 -0.95 -9.26 -12.99
N ASP A 48 -0.32 -8.11 -13.31
CA ASP A 48 0.09 -7.83 -14.69
C ASP A 48 1.26 -8.74 -15.08
N SER A 49 1.08 -9.50 -16.15
CA SER A 49 2.11 -10.34 -16.77
C SER A 49 3.40 -9.60 -17.14
N ASN A 50 3.34 -8.27 -17.29
CA ASN A 50 4.48 -7.41 -17.59
C ASN A 50 5.21 -6.91 -16.33
N PHE A 51 4.69 -7.17 -15.13
CA PHE A 51 5.32 -6.74 -13.89
C PHE A 51 6.54 -7.61 -13.56
N LYS A 52 7.74 -7.07 -13.79
CA LYS A 52 9.02 -7.80 -13.65
C LYS A 52 9.71 -7.63 -12.30
N TYR A 53 9.12 -6.86 -11.39
CA TYR A 53 9.73 -6.54 -10.10
C TYR A 53 9.30 -7.54 -9.02
N ARG A 54 10.12 -7.69 -7.99
CA ARG A 54 9.85 -8.57 -6.83
C ARG A 54 8.74 -8.01 -5.93
N GLY A 55 8.40 -6.74 -6.10
CA GLY A 55 7.45 -6.01 -5.29
C GLY A 55 7.54 -4.51 -5.55
N ILE A 56 6.86 -3.73 -4.72
CA ILE A 56 6.92 -2.27 -4.75
C ILE A 56 7.50 -1.77 -3.42
N SER A 57 8.47 -0.87 -3.52
CA SER A 57 8.96 -0.08 -2.41
C SER A 57 8.23 1.25 -2.39
N TRP A 58 7.38 1.42 -1.37
CA TRP A 58 6.51 2.58 -1.21
C TRP A 58 7.17 3.63 -0.33
N TYR A 59 7.32 4.83 -0.86
CA TYR A 59 7.56 6.04 -0.09
C TYR A 59 6.21 6.59 0.36
N TYR A 60 5.89 6.46 1.64
CA TYR A 60 4.64 6.95 2.19
C TYR A 60 4.83 8.36 2.74
N GLU A 61 4.11 9.33 2.18
CA GLU A 61 4.11 10.71 2.65
C GLU A 61 2.70 11.20 2.99
N ALA A 62 2.57 11.89 4.11
CA ALA A 62 1.37 12.55 4.59
C ALA A 62 1.46 14.08 4.41
N ASP A 63 0.34 14.78 4.64
CA ASP A 63 0.23 16.24 4.48
C ASP A 63 0.77 16.73 3.12
N ASN A 64 0.37 16.09 2.02
CA ASN A 64 0.80 16.39 0.65
C ASN A 64 2.32 16.33 0.41
N GLY A 65 3.03 15.46 1.14
CA GLY A 65 4.48 15.31 1.00
C GLY A 65 5.29 15.97 2.10
N ASN A 66 4.63 16.71 3.01
CA ASN A 66 5.32 17.45 4.07
C ASN A 66 5.72 16.56 5.26
N ILE A 67 5.14 15.36 5.39
CA ILE A 67 5.43 14.43 6.49
C ILE A 67 5.88 13.09 5.89
N ASP A 68 7.14 12.74 6.09
CA ASP A 68 7.65 11.41 5.74
C ASP A 68 7.15 10.38 6.78
N MET A 69 6.33 9.44 6.31
CA MET A 69 5.80 8.34 7.10
C MET A 69 6.68 7.07 7.00
N GLY A 70 7.69 7.10 6.14
CA GLY A 70 8.69 6.07 5.95
C GLY A 70 8.53 5.27 4.65
N LYS A 71 9.51 4.40 4.44
CA LYS A 71 9.62 3.53 3.27
C LYS A 71 9.17 2.11 3.59
N PHE A 72 8.26 1.55 2.82
CA PHE A 72 7.68 0.23 3.04
C PHE A 72 7.90 -0.69 1.85
N ASN A 73 8.45 -1.89 2.09
CA ASN A 73 8.66 -2.87 1.02
C ASN A 73 7.54 -3.90 1.04
N ILE A 74 6.74 -3.94 -0.02
CA ILE A 74 5.67 -4.93 -0.19
C ILE A 74 6.07 -5.87 -1.32
N THR A 75 6.28 -7.15 -1.00
CA THR A 75 6.66 -8.17 -1.99
C THR A 75 5.44 -8.72 -2.72
N CYS A 76 5.57 -8.96 -4.03
CA CYS A 76 4.49 -9.47 -4.88
C CYS A 76 4.06 -10.89 -4.49
N CYS A 77 4.98 -11.84 -4.60
CA CYS A 77 4.63 -13.26 -4.59
C CYS A 77 4.32 -13.83 -3.21
N LYS A 78 4.79 -13.18 -2.14
CA LYS A 78 4.53 -13.63 -0.77
C LYS A 78 3.56 -12.66 -0.11
N LEU A 79 4.02 -11.45 0.19
CA LEU A 79 3.28 -10.58 1.09
C LEU A 79 1.94 -10.08 0.51
N ALA A 80 1.94 -9.51 -0.70
CA ALA A 80 0.71 -8.97 -1.29
C ALA A 80 -0.33 -10.06 -1.58
N ARG A 81 0.12 -11.21 -2.10
CA ARG A 81 -0.74 -12.37 -2.36
C ARG A 81 -1.32 -12.97 -1.06
N ASP A 82 -0.49 -13.16 -0.04
CA ASP A 82 -0.93 -13.78 1.22
C ASP A 82 -1.96 -12.88 1.93
N ILE A 83 -1.78 -11.55 1.89
CA ILE A 83 -2.77 -10.59 2.41
C ILE A 83 -4.07 -10.63 1.59
N ALA A 84 -4.00 -10.61 0.25
CA ALA A 84 -5.19 -10.72 -0.58
C ALA A 84 -5.96 -12.02 -0.32
N GLN A 85 -5.28 -13.14 -0.10
CA GLN A 85 -5.90 -14.42 0.25
C GLN A 85 -6.48 -14.44 1.67
N ALA A 86 -5.77 -13.90 2.66
CA ALA A 86 -6.20 -13.92 4.06
C ALA A 86 -7.43 -13.04 4.32
N TYR A 87 -7.48 -11.85 3.69
CA TYR A 87 -8.56 -10.89 3.91
C TYR A 87 -9.65 -11.01 2.85
N GLY A 88 -9.32 -11.50 1.65
CA GLY A 88 -10.20 -11.51 0.49
C GLY A 88 -10.29 -10.14 -0.16
N LEU A 89 -10.68 -10.13 -1.43
CA LEU A 89 -10.89 -8.91 -2.21
C LEU A 89 -12.38 -8.58 -2.28
N GLY A 90 -12.69 -7.31 -2.03
CA GLY A 90 -14.03 -6.72 -2.10
C GLY A 90 -14.24 -5.94 -3.40
N LYS A 91 -15.18 -5.00 -3.36
CA LYS A 91 -15.53 -4.17 -4.51
C LYS A 91 -14.34 -3.30 -4.91
N ALA A 92 -14.06 -3.27 -6.21
CA ALA A 92 -13.03 -2.40 -6.75
C ALA A 92 -13.38 -0.92 -6.60
N GLN A 93 -12.37 -0.12 -6.29
CA GLN A 93 -12.47 1.32 -6.14
C GLN A 93 -11.55 2.00 -7.16
N ALA A 94 -12.09 3.01 -7.84
CA ALA A 94 -11.32 3.88 -8.73
C ALA A 94 -10.18 4.54 -7.93
N THR A 95 -8.95 4.28 -8.35
CA THR A 95 -7.72 4.77 -7.73
C THR A 95 -6.88 5.42 -8.80
N ASN A 96 -6.42 6.64 -8.54
CA ASN A 96 -5.54 7.33 -9.46
C ASN A 96 -4.10 6.87 -9.27
N ILE A 97 -3.47 6.35 -10.32
CA ILE A 97 -2.06 5.97 -10.33
C ILE A 97 -1.35 6.79 -11.40
N ILE A 98 -0.36 7.57 -10.96
CA ILE A 98 0.48 8.38 -11.83
C ILE A 98 1.73 7.55 -12.17
N TYR A 99 1.82 7.10 -13.41
CA TYR A 99 3.02 6.50 -13.97
C TYR A 99 3.89 7.58 -14.62
N TYR A 100 5.18 7.29 -14.85
CA TYR A 100 6.17 8.23 -15.40
C TYR A 100 5.74 8.96 -16.69
N ARG A 101 4.73 8.45 -17.43
CA ARG A 101 4.23 9.03 -18.68
C ARG A 101 2.71 9.05 -18.82
N ALA A 102 1.94 8.64 -17.81
CA ALA A 102 0.50 8.55 -17.91
C ALA A 102 -0.16 8.66 -16.52
N ASP A 103 -1.26 9.39 -16.45
CA ASP A 103 -2.16 9.32 -15.30
C ASP A 103 -3.30 8.37 -15.63
N ASN A 104 -3.47 7.32 -14.83
CA ASN A 104 -4.47 6.30 -15.08
C ASN A 104 -5.36 6.13 -13.85
N VAL A 105 -6.66 6.27 -14.07
CA VAL A 105 -7.67 5.88 -13.08
C VAL A 105 -7.96 4.39 -13.27
N VAL A 106 -7.51 3.58 -12.32
CA VAL A 106 -7.63 2.12 -12.36
C VAL A 106 -8.58 1.66 -11.26
N ASN A 107 -9.44 0.67 -11.57
CA ASN A 107 -10.32 0.06 -10.58
C ASN A 107 -9.58 -1.02 -9.82
N ILE A 108 -9.17 -0.72 -8.59
CA ILE A 108 -8.38 -1.63 -7.75
C ILE A 108 -9.29 -2.32 -6.73
N PRO A 109 -9.34 -3.67 -6.71
CA PRO A 109 -10.05 -4.43 -5.69
C PRO A 109 -9.56 -4.04 -4.28
N THR A 110 -10.51 -3.77 -3.38
CA THR A 110 -10.18 -3.37 -2.00
C THR A 110 -10.08 -4.57 -1.07
N LEU A 111 -9.25 -4.53 -0.04
CA LEU A 111 -9.18 -5.60 0.96
C LEU A 111 -10.46 -5.60 1.79
N ASN A 112 -11.07 -6.77 1.97
CA ASN A 112 -12.27 -6.92 2.80
C ASN A 112 -11.90 -6.99 4.29
N ILE A 113 -11.53 -5.85 4.86
CA ILE A 113 -11.16 -5.67 6.27
C ILE A 113 -12.41 -5.29 7.06
N THR A 114 -13.28 -6.27 7.32
CA THR A 114 -14.54 -6.09 8.06
C THR A 114 -14.71 -7.16 9.13
N GLY A 115 -15.56 -6.90 10.13
CA GLY A 115 -15.89 -7.86 11.19
C GLY A 115 -14.66 -8.30 12.00
N ASP A 116 -14.48 -9.62 12.15
CA ASP A 116 -13.38 -10.24 12.90
C ASP A 116 -12.00 -10.01 12.28
N LYS A 117 -11.95 -9.59 11.00
CA LYS A 117 -10.69 -9.32 10.28
C LYS A 117 -10.06 -7.99 10.66
N VAL A 118 -10.82 -7.04 11.23
CA VAL A 118 -10.31 -5.72 11.62
C VAL A 118 -9.17 -5.85 12.62
N ASN A 119 -9.36 -6.60 13.71
CA ASN A 119 -8.32 -6.77 14.73
C ASN A 119 -7.07 -7.49 14.19
N LYS A 120 -7.25 -8.46 13.29
CA LYS A 120 -6.13 -9.16 12.62
C LYS A 120 -5.31 -8.17 11.77
N TRP A 121 -5.99 -7.28 11.05
CA TRP A 121 -5.34 -6.25 10.23
C TRP A 121 -4.57 -5.26 11.10
N LEU A 122 -5.18 -4.77 12.19
CA LEU A 122 -4.52 -3.85 13.11
C LEU A 122 -3.25 -4.46 13.71
N ASN A 123 -3.31 -5.72 14.14
CA ASN A 123 -2.13 -6.43 14.67
C ASN A 123 -1.03 -6.57 13.60
N PHE A 124 -1.40 -6.87 12.36
CA PHE A 124 -0.45 -6.93 11.25
C PHE A 124 0.22 -5.58 11.00
N VAL A 125 -0.57 -4.51 10.87
CA VAL A 125 -0.07 -3.15 10.60
C VAL A 125 0.85 -2.66 11.72
N GLN A 126 0.55 -2.96 12.98
CA GLN A 126 1.44 -2.63 14.11
C GLN A 126 2.82 -3.31 14.03
N GLY A 127 2.87 -4.53 13.49
CA GLY A 127 4.12 -5.25 13.26
C GLY A 127 4.86 -4.84 11.98
N PHE A 128 4.15 -4.28 11.00
CA PHE A 128 4.70 -3.90 9.71
C PHE A 128 5.33 -2.50 9.75
N LYS A 129 6.60 -2.46 10.13
CA LYS A 129 7.37 -1.22 10.30
C LYS A 129 8.06 -0.78 8.99
N PRO A 130 8.26 0.52 8.78
CA PRO A 130 9.04 1.01 7.65
C PRO A 130 10.49 0.50 7.74
N ARG A 131 11.12 0.31 6.58
CA ARG A 131 12.53 -0.06 6.46
C ARG A 131 13.34 1.03 7.18
N LYS A 132 14.16 0.65 8.16
CA LYS A 132 15.08 1.60 8.79
C LYS A 132 16.02 2.12 7.71
N SER A 133 16.09 3.43 7.56
CA SER A 133 17.15 4.06 6.77
C SER A 133 18.46 3.79 7.52
N THR A 134 19.21 2.78 7.10
CA THR A 134 20.62 2.65 7.48
C THR A 134 21.36 3.76 6.73
N TYR A 135 21.64 4.85 7.43
CA TYR A 135 22.74 5.76 7.11
C TYR A 135 24.03 5.21 7.71
#